data_AF-A0A2V1K2Q7-F1
#
_entry.id   AF-A0A2V1K2Q7-F1
#
_cell.length_a   1.000
_cell.length_b   1.000
_cell.length_c   1.000
_cell.angle_alpha   90.00
_cell.angle_beta   90.00
_cell.angle_gamma   90.00
#
_symmetry.space_group_name_H-M   'P 1'
#
loop_
_entity.id
_entity.type
_entity.pdbx_description
1 polymer ?
#
loop_
_entity_poly.entity_id
_entity_poly.type
_entity_poly.pdbx_seq_one_letter_code
_entity_poly.pdbx_strand_id
1 'polypeptide(L)'
;MAEQLGFGIDIGGSGIKGAYVNLLSGEFATDRYRIPTPQPATPEAVAAAVKKLVDRFDVPASVPIGIDFPAPILHGVAPMIANLDPEWKDRDVLSLFSGYLDRPVFVVNDADAAGFAEVHYGAASGYDGLVIVLTLGTGIGSVLVMDGVLVPNTELGHLELDGRDAETHASSGVFERENLGWRRWASRLQRYFSHLEMLFSPDVFIVGGGISKKADKFLPLIETRAPIVPAELQNTAGIVGSALLAAVDAGTFTLDRETKKAIKKARKQIRSDKKNLKKAKKSKKSE
;
A
#
# COMPACT_ATOMS: atom_id res chain seq x y z
N MET A 1 12.63 25.56 1.14
CA MET A 1 12.16 24.65 0.07
C MET A 1 10.65 24.66 0.16
N ALA A 2 9.92 24.89 -0.93
CA ALA A 2 8.49 24.64 -0.92
C ALA A 2 8.26 23.20 -0.45
N GLU A 3 7.30 22.97 0.45
CA GLU A 3 7.05 21.60 0.92
C GLU A 3 6.62 20.76 -0.27
N GLN A 4 7.38 19.69 -0.55
CA GLN A 4 7.02 18.69 -1.56
C GLN A 4 5.89 17.85 -0.98
N LEU A 5 4.66 18.32 -1.19
CA LEU A 5 3.44 17.70 -0.70
C LEU A 5 2.73 16.95 -1.82
N GLY A 6 2.13 15.82 -1.46
CA GLY A 6 1.07 15.16 -2.23
C GLY A 6 -0.15 14.98 -1.35
N PHE A 7 -1.33 14.84 -1.96
CA PHE A 7 -2.56 14.52 -1.23
C PHE A 7 -2.99 13.10 -1.60
N GLY A 8 -3.05 12.22 -0.59
CA GLY A 8 -3.44 10.83 -0.78
C GLY A 8 -4.86 10.59 -0.29
N ILE A 9 -5.58 9.76 -1.01
CA ILE A 9 -6.94 9.31 -0.69
C ILE A 9 -6.95 7.78 -0.68
N ASP A 10 -7.61 7.19 0.31
CA ASP A 10 -7.84 5.74 0.49
C ASP A 10 -9.34 5.50 0.49
N ILE A 11 -9.83 4.75 -0.50
CA ILE A 11 -11.25 4.42 -0.67
C ILE A 11 -11.47 2.99 -0.18
N GLY A 12 -11.96 2.84 1.06
CA GLY A 12 -12.39 1.55 1.60
C GLY A 12 -13.90 1.38 1.58
N GLY A 13 -14.37 0.13 1.73
CA GLY A 13 -15.82 -0.16 1.79
C GLY A 13 -16.58 0.47 2.98
N SER A 14 -15.89 0.82 4.07
CA SER A 14 -16.50 1.43 5.27
C SER A 14 -16.20 2.91 5.46
N GLY A 15 -15.16 3.44 4.83
CA GLY A 15 -14.81 4.85 4.91
C GLY A 15 -13.75 5.25 3.90
N ILE A 16 -13.86 6.51 3.48
CA ILE A 16 -12.91 7.20 2.59
C ILE A 16 -12.03 8.09 3.47
N LYS A 17 -10.72 7.99 3.32
CA LYS A 17 -9.74 8.71 4.14
C LYS A 17 -8.86 9.58 3.25
N GLY A 18 -8.42 10.73 3.76
CA GLY A 18 -7.48 11.58 3.06
C GLY A 18 -6.54 12.32 4.00
N ALA A 19 -5.34 12.60 3.53
CA ALA A 19 -4.33 13.38 4.25
C ALA A 19 -3.30 13.97 3.27
N TYR A 20 -2.68 15.09 3.67
CA TYR A 20 -1.44 15.52 3.04
C TYR A 20 -0.29 14.62 3.46
N VAL A 21 0.60 14.35 2.52
CA VAL A 21 1.81 13.54 2.68
C VAL A 21 3.01 14.40 2.35
N ASN A 22 3.98 14.45 3.27
CA ASN A 22 5.27 15.03 2.96
C ASN A 22 6.12 14.00 2.20
N LEU A 23 6.37 14.25 0.92
CA LEU A 23 6.97 13.30 -0.02
C LEU A 23 8.46 13.02 0.26
N LEU A 24 9.15 13.87 1.03
CA LEU A 24 10.51 13.56 1.47
C LEU A 24 10.53 12.58 2.65
N SER A 25 9.53 12.64 3.52
CA SER A 25 9.49 11.85 4.75
C SER A 25 8.61 10.60 4.69
N GLY A 26 7.62 10.60 3.79
CA GLY A 26 6.54 9.62 3.76
C GLY A 26 5.61 9.66 4.99
N GLU A 27 5.65 10.73 5.80
CA GLU A 27 4.74 10.92 6.92
C GLU A 27 3.59 11.86 6.52
N PHE A 28 2.47 11.77 7.23
CA PHE A 28 1.39 12.71 7.04
C PHE A 28 1.79 14.11 7.53
N ALA A 29 1.56 15.11 6.69
CA ALA A 29 1.75 16.52 7.03
C ALA A 29 0.55 17.09 7.80
N THR A 30 -0.58 16.39 7.79
CA THR A 30 -1.80 16.74 8.53
C THR A 30 -2.38 15.51 9.23
N ASP A 31 -3.29 15.73 10.17
CA ASP A 31 -4.15 14.63 10.60
C ASP A 31 -4.97 14.11 9.42
N ARG A 32 -5.12 12.79 9.35
CA ARG A 32 -6.02 12.17 8.39
C ARG A 32 -7.46 12.51 8.74
N TYR A 33 -8.28 12.79 7.73
CA TYR A 33 -9.72 12.91 7.90
C TYR A 33 -10.41 11.72 7.26
N ARG A 34 -11.48 11.23 7.89
CA ARG A 34 -12.27 10.10 7.40
C ARG A 34 -13.72 10.52 7.28
N ILE A 35 -14.31 10.22 6.14
CA ILE A 35 -15.76 10.27 5.93
C ILE A 35 -16.30 8.85 5.76
N PRO A 36 -17.54 8.54 6.17
CA PRO A 36 -18.17 7.27 5.84
C PRO A 36 -18.27 7.09 4.32
N THR A 37 -18.03 5.87 3.85
CA THR A 37 -18.31 5.52 2.44
C THR A 37 -19.83 5.54 2.27
N PRO A 38 -20.35 6.23 1.23
CA PRO A 38 -21.80 6.29 1.00
C PRO A 38 -22.38 4.89 0.78
N GLN A 39 -23.67 4.74 1.10
CA GLN A 39 -24.42 3.50 0.93
C GLN A 39 -25.74 3.81 0.20
N PRO A 40 -25.96 3.30 -1.02
CA PRO A 40 -25.03 2.46 -1.81
C PRO A 40 -23.75 3.20 -2.20
N ALA A 41 -22.66 2.45 -2.38
CA ALA A 41 -21.33 2.99 -2.69
C ALA A 41 -21.14 3.18 -4.22
N THR A 42 -22.12 3.80 -4.88
CA THR A 42 -22.12 3.98 -6.35
C THR A 42 -20.98 4.91 -6.80
N PRO A 43 -20.55 4.83 -8.08
CA PRO A 43 -19.49 5.67 -8.61
C PRO A 43 -19.67 7.17 -8.32
N GLU A 44 -20.85 7.71 -8.63
CA GLU A 44 -21.17 9.13 -8.43
C GLU A 44 -21.20 9.52 -6.95
N ALA A 45 -21.76 8.66 -6.08
CA ALA A 45 -21.84 8.95 -4.65
C ALA A 45 -20.45 9.01 -4.01
N VAL A 46 -19.57 8.08 -4.38
CA VAL A 46 -18.18 8.04 -3.90
C VAL A 46 -17.37 9.20 -4.48
N ALA A 47 -17.53 9.53 -5.77
CA ALA A 47 -16.87 10.69 -6.39
C ALA A 47 -17.28 12.01 -5.72
N ALA A 48 -18.56 12.20 -5.39
CA ALA A 48 -19.03 13.34 -4.62
C ALA A 48 -18.44 13.37 -3.19
N ALA A 49 -18.28 12.22 -2.56
CA ALA A 49 -17.65 12.10 -1.24
C ALA A 49 -16.15 12.47 -1.29
N VAL A 50 -15.43 11.98 -2.31
CA VAL A 50 -14.03 12.34 -2.57
C VAL A 50 -13.89 13.84 -2.80
N LYS A 51 -14.78 14.46 -3.60
CA LYS A 51 -14.81 15.92 -3.77
C LYS A 51 -14.94 16.65 -2.45
N LYS A 52 -15.92 16.28 -1.61
CA LYS A 52 -16.11 16.89 -0.28
C LYS A 52 -14.86 16.77 0.60
N LEU A 53 -14.14 15.66 0.50
CA LEU A 53 -12.90 15.44 1.23
C LEU A 53 -11.80 16.38 0.74
N VAL A 54 -11.60 16.49 -0.57
CA VAL A 54 -10.62 17.39 -1.19
C VAL A 54 -10.93 18.86 -0.86
N ASP A 55 -12.19 19.28 -1.01
CA ASP A 55 -12.64 20.65 -0.69
C ASP A 55 -12.41 20.98 0.79
N ARG A 56 -12.60 20.01 1.70
CA ARG A 56 -12.37 20.21 3.14
C ARG A 56 -10.91 20.53 3.47
N PHE A 57 -9.97 19.93 2.75
CA PHE A 57 -8.53 20.16 2.95
C PHE A 57 -8.00 21.35 2.15
N ASP A 58 -8.87 22.03 1.38
CA ASP A 58 -8.53 23.15 0.50
C ASP A 58 -7.31 22.83 -0.37
N VAL A 59 -7.33 21.65 -1.01
CA VAL A 59 -6.15 21.12 -1.73
C VAL A 59 -5.83 21.97 -2.96
N PRO A 60 -4.69 22.69 -2.98
CA PRO A 60 -4.36 23.57 -4.10
C PRO A 60 -4.18 22.81 -5.41
N ALA A 61 -4.46 23.47 -6.54
CA ALA A 61 -4.31 22.91 -7.88
C ALA A 61 -2.87 22.42 -8.19
N SER A 62 -1.87 22.91 -7.47
CA SER A 62 -0.46 22.51 -7.60
C SER A 62 -0.11 21.23 -6.84
N VAL A 63 -0.94 20.78 -5.89
CA VAL A 63 -0.65 19.57 -5.09
C VAL A 63 -1.26 18.35 -5.80
N PRO A 64 -0.45 17.37 -6.24
CA PRO A 64 -0.95 16.19 -6.92
C PRO A 64 -1.85 15.35 -6.01
N ILE A 65 -2.91 14.76 -6.58
CA ILE A 65 -3.88 13.93 -5.85
C ILE A 65 -3.76 12.48 -6.32
N GLY A 66 -3.47 11.60 -5.38
CA GLY A 66 -3.47 10.16 -5.58
C GLY A 66 -4.65 9.49 -4.88
N ILE A 67 -5.27 8.54 -5.56
CA ILE A 67 -6.41 7.76 -5.07
C ILE A 67 -6.00 6.29 -5.07
N ASP A 68 -5.91 5.71 -3.87
CA ASP A 68 -5.92 4.26 -3.68
C ASP A 68 -7.37 3.78 -3.82
N PHE A 69 -7.56 2.80 -4.70
CA PHE A 69 -8.86 2.27 -5.08
C PHE A 69 -8.88 0.74 -4.90
N PRO A 70 -9.95 0.14 -4.37
CA PRO A 70 -9.98 -1.26 -3.98
C PRO A 70 -10.31 -2.19 -5.17
N ALA A 71 -9.63 -1.96 -6.29
CA ALA A 71 -9.70 -2.76 -7.50
C ALA A 71 -8.45 -2.57 -8.37
N PRO A 72 -8.15 -3.50 -9.31
CA PRO A 72 -7.21 -3.24 -10.39
C PRO A 72 -7.66 -2.04 -11.23
N ILE A 73 -6.70 -1.28 -11.77
CA ILE A 73 -6.97 -0.12 -12.63
C ILE A 73 -6.19 -0.29 -13.93
N LEU A 74 -6.88 -0.62 -15.01
CA LEU A 74 -6.31 -0.81 -16.34
C LEU A 74 -6.68 0.39 -17.21
N HIS A 75 -5.69 1.23 -17.53
CA HIS A 75 -5.91 2.45 -18.33
C HIS A 75 -7.04 3.34 -17.78
N GLY A 76 -7.12 3.48 -16.45
CA GLY A 76 -8.15 4.25 -15.76
C GLY A 76 -9.47 3.51 -15.49
N VAL A 77 -9.66 2.30 -16.04
CA VAL A 77 -10.87 1.50 -15.91
C VAL A 77 -10.71 0.42 -14.83
N ALA A 78 -11.74 0.22 -14.00
CA ALA A 78 -11.80 -0.92 -13.07
C ALA A 78 -12.46 -2.13 -13.74
N PRO A 79 -11.73 -3.19 -14.15
CA PRO A 79 -12.32 -4.35 -14.84
C PRO A 79 -13.18 -5.23 -13.93
N MET A 80 -13.05 -5.06 -12.61
CA MET A 80 -13.81 -5.77 -11.60
C MET A 80 -13.95 -4.91 -10.35
N ILE A 81 -14.83 -5.31 -9.45
CA ILE A 81 -14.95 -4.74 -8.11
C ILE A 81 -15.41 -5.83 -7.13
N ALA A 82 -14.78 -5.89 -5.95
CA ALA A 82 -15.14 -6.87 -4.93
C ALA A 82 -15.92 -6.26 -3.75
N ASN A 83 -15.54 -5.05 -3.31
CA ASN A 83 -15.93 -4.51 -2.01
C ASN A 83 -16.74 -3.20 -2.08
N LEU A 84 -17.09 -2.73 -3.27
CA LEU A 84 -17.95 -1.57 -3.51
C LEU A 84 -19.13 -1.97 -4.40
N ASP A 85 -19.94 -0.99 -4.81
CA ASP A 85 -21.10 -1.21 -5.67
C ASP A 85 -20.72 -1.87 -7.02
N PRO A 86 -21.50 -2.85 -7.53
CA PRO A 86 -21.24 -3.49 -8.82
C PRO A 86 -21.14 -2.54 -10.02
N GLU A 87 -21.73 -1.34 -9.95
CA GLU A 87 -21.63 -0.30 -10.99
C GLU A 87 -20.19 0.17 -11.27
N TRP A 88 -19.24 -0.14 -10.37
CA TRP A 88 -17.83 0.13 -10.59
C TRP A 88 -17.17 -0.78 -11.63
N LYS A 89 -17.76 -1.94 -11.93
CA LYS A 89 -17.21 -2.84 -12.95
C LYS A 89 -17.28 -2.18 -14.33
N ASP A 90 -16.16 -2.23 -15.05
CA ASP A 90 -15.96 -1.64 -16.38
C ASP A 90 -16.13 -0.10 -16.40
N ARG A 91 -16.09 0.55 -15.23
CA ARG A 91 -16.21 2.00 -15.09
C ARG A 91 -14.85 2.67 -15.29
N ASP A 92 -14.83 3.77 -16.05
CA ASP A 92 -13.68 4.68 -16.11
C ASP A 92 -13.60 5.51 -14.81
N VAL A 93 -12.80 4.99 -13.88
CA VAL A 93 -12.60 5.52 -12.53
C VAL A 93 -11.79 6.82 -12.59
N LEU A 94 -10.77 6.85 -13.46
CA LEU A 94 -9.89 8.00 -13.63
C LEU A 94 -10.68 9.21 -14.12
N SER A 95 -11.41 9.08 -15.24
CA SER A 95 -12.20 10.18 -15.81
C SER A 95 -13.29 10.64 -14.86
N LEU A 96 -13.92 9.71 -14.13
CA LEU A 96 -14.93 10.05 -13.14
C LEU A 96 -14.37 10.95 -12.04
N PHE A 97 -13.29 10.54 -11.37
CA PHE A 97 -12.71 11.35 -10.29
C PHE A 97 -12.11 12.65 -10.81
N SER A 98 -11.41 12.63 -11.95
CA SER A 98 -10.88 13.84 -12.57
C SER A 98 -11.98 14.84 -12.93
N GLY A 99 -13.12 14.38 -13.46
CA GLY A 99 -14.26 15.23 -13.77
C GLY A 99 -14.90 15.86 -12.53
N TYR A 100 -15.03 15.09 -11.43
CA TYR A 100 -15.58 15.63 -10.18
C TYR A 100 -14.64 16.64 -9.50
N LEU A 101 -13.33 16.48 -9.65
CA LEU A 101 -12.34 17.36 -9.02
C LEU A 101 -11.89 18.52 -9.93
N ASP A 102 -12.31 18.52 -11.20
CA ASP A 102 -11.89 19.47 -12.24
C ASP A 102 -10.36 19.57 -12.38
N ARG A 103 -9.68 18.43 -12.27
CA ARG A 103 -8.21 18.32 -12.34
C ARG A 103 -7.72 16.89 -12.54
N PRO A 104 -6.48 16.69 -13.03
CA PRO A 104 -5.86 15.37 -13.08
C PRO A 104 -5.74 14.73 -11.69
N VAL A 105 -5.98 13.42 -11.64
CA VAL A 105 -5.69 12.57 -10.48
C VAL A 105 -4.92 11.34 -10.94
N PHE A 106 -4.22 10.69 -10.01
CA PHE A 106 -3.67 9.37 -10.23
C PHE A 106 -4.51 8.34 -9.47
N VAL A 107 -4.97 7.29 -10.15
CA VAL A 107 -5.74 6.21 -9.52
C VAL A 107 -4.93 4.92 -9.62
N VAL A 108 -4.82 4.21 -8.51
CA VAL A 108 -4.05 2.98 -8.42
C VAL A 108 -4.74 2.00 -7.48
N ASN A 109 -4.46 0.71 -7.67
CA ASN A 109 -4.90 -0.30 -6.73
C ASN A 109 -4.33 -0.01 -5.30
N ASP A 110 -5.13 -0.31 -4.28
CA ASP A 110 -4.79 -0.12 -2.86
C ASP A 110 -3.54 -0.90 -2.42
N ALA A 111 -3.43 -2.16 -2.85
CA ALA A 111 -2.24 -2.96 -2.58
C ALA A 111 -1.02 -2.37 -3.28
N ASP A 112 -1.13 -2.04 -4.57
CA ASP A 112 -0.06 -1.42 -5.36
C ASP A 112 0.45 -0.13 -4.70
N ALA A 113 -0.46 0.76 -4.25
CA ALA A 113 -0.11 1.95 -3.51
C ALA A 113 0.66 1.61 -2.22
N ALA A 114 0.14 0.69 -1.42
CA ALA A 114 0.77 0.28 -0.18
C ALA A 114 2.17 -0.33 -0.39
N GLY A 115 2.32 -1.21 -1.39
CA GLY A 115 3.60 -1.82 -1.75
C GLY A 115 4.61 -0.78 -2.23
N PHE A 116 4.17 0.15 -3.09
CA PHE A 116 5.03 1.24 -3.55
C PHE A 116 5.52 2.12 -2.40
N ALA A 117 4.66 2.41 -1.42
CA ALA A 117 5.06 3.14 -0.22
C ALA A 117 6.11 2.37 0.60
N GLU A 118 5.98 1.05 0.74
CA GLU A 118 6.97 0.22 1.45
C GLU A 118 8.34 0.23 0.78
N VAL A 119 8.40 0.28 -0.55
CA VAL A 119 9.66 0.37 -1.31
C VAL A 119 10.36 1.69 -1.07
N HIS A 120 9.64 2.81 -1.05
CA HIS A 120 10.30 4.12 -0.95
C HIS A 120 10.53 4.56 0.50
N TYR A 121 9.57 4.31 1.39
CA TYR A 121 9.59 4.81 2.78
C TYR A 121 9.68 3.71 3.85
N GLY A 122 9.32 2.47 3.51
CA GLY A 122 9.11 1.41 4.47
C GLY A 122 10.28 0.44 4.60
N ALA A 123 9.93 -0.84 4.73
CA ALA A 123 10.87 -1.93 5.00
C ALA A 123 11.77 -2.26 3.80
N ALA A 124 11.32 -1.97 2.58
CA ALA A 124 12.10 -2.15 1.35
C ALA A 124 12.96 -0.93 0.97
N SER A 125 12.93 0.14 1.77
CA SER A 125 13.72 1.35 1.49
C SER A 125 15.22 1.06 1.42
N GLY A 126 15.78 1.27 0.22
CA GLY A 126 17.19 1.07 -0.07
C GLY A 126 17.56 -0.28 -0.68
N TYR A 127 16.58 -1.14 -0.98
CA TYR A 127 16.76 -2.20 -1.96
C TYR A 127 16.61 -1.63 -3.37
N ASP A 128 17.54 -1.99 -4.25
CA ASP A 128 17.42 -1.84 -5.70
C ASP A 128 16.96 -3.18 -6.29
N GLY A 129 16.67 -3.26 -7.60
CA GLY A 129 16.22 -4.50 -8.24
C GLY A 129 14.74 -4.83 -7.95
N LEU A 130 14.42 -6.12 -7.86
CA LEU A 130 13.05 -6.60 -7.76
C LEU A 130 12.62 -6.78 -6.30
N VAL A 131 11.71 -5.94 -5.86
CA VAL A 131 11.00 -6.05 -4.59
C VAL A 131 9.62 -6.68 -4.83
N ILE A 132 9.29 -7.71 -4.05
CA ILE A 132 7.94 -8.30 -4.04
C ILE A 132 7.29 -8.03 -2.69
N VAL A 133 6.19 -7.27 -2.69
CA VAL A 133 5.36 -7.08 -1.49
C VAL A 133 4.16 -8.00 -1.59
N LEU A 134 3.93 -8.79 -0.54
CA LEU A 134 2.80 -9.70 -0.43
C LEU A 134 1.92 -9.30 0.75
N THR A 135 0.64 -9.09 0.51
CA THR A 135 -0.32 -8.77 1.56
C THR A 135 -1.09 -10.03 1.96
N LEU A 136 -0.82 -10.53 3.17
CA LEU A 136 -1.49 -11.74 3.68
C LEU A 136 -2.70 -11.34 4.51
N GLY A 137 -3.90 -11.51 3.93
CA GLY A 137 -5.19 -11.20 4.54
C GLY A 137 -6.21 -12.32 4.33
N THR A 138 -7.48 -11.95 4.14
CA THR A 138 -8.51 -12.89 3.65
C THR A 138 -8.03 -13.57 2.37
N GLY A 139 -7.37 -12.79 1.51
CA GLY A 139 -6.65 -13.23 0.32
C GLY A 139 -5.13 -13.08 0.38
N ILE A 140 -4.47 -13.23 -0.77
CA ILE A 140 -3.05 -12.91 -0.97
C ILE A 140 -2.92 -11.87 -2.09
N GLY A 141 -2.70 -10.61 -1.72
CA GLY A 141 -2.36 -9.58 -2.71
C GLY A 141 -0.87 -9.57 -3.00
N SER A 142 -0.49 -9.07 -4.18
CA SER A 142 0.92 -8.93 -4.57
C SER A 142 1.19 -7.61 -5.26
N VAL A 143 2.40 -7.10 -5.04
CA VAL A 143 2.91 -5.89 -5.67
C VAL A 143 4.35 -6.16 -6.08
N LEU A 144 4.66 -5.86 -7.34
CA LEU A 144 6.01 -5.96 -7.86
C LEU A 144 6.54 -4.57 -8.10
N VAL A 145 7.76 -4.30 -7.63
CA VAL A 145 8.44 -3.04 -7.88
C VAL A 145 9.86 -3.35 -8.35
N MET A 146 10.18 -2.95 -9.59
CA MET A 146 11.49 -3.14 -10.19
C MET A 146 12.22 -1.80 -10.22
N ASP A 147 13.37 -1.71 -9.54
CA ASP A 147 14.20 -0.50 -9.44
C ASP A 147 13.46 0.76 -8.94
N GLY A 148 12.42 0.53 -8.13
CA GLY A 148 11.54 1.58 -7.60
C GLY A 148 10.42 1.99 -8.55
N VAL A 149 10.24 1.30 -9.68
CA VAL A 149 9.13 1.46 -10.62
C VAL A 149 8.10 0.36 -10.38
N LEU A 150 6.84 0.76 -10.17
CA LEU A 150 5.73 -0.17 -9.95
C LEU A 150 5.46 -0.99 -11.23
N VAL A 151 5.32 -2.30 -11.06
CA VAL A 151 4.68 -3.20 -12.03
C VAL A 151 3.26 -3.43 -11.53
N PRO A 152 2.25 -2.75 -12.12
CA PRO A 152 0.92 -2.67 -11.53
C PRO A 152 0.11 -3.96 -11.75
N ASN A 153 -0.93 -4.13 -10.92
CA ASN A 153 -2.00 -5.12 -11.08
C ASN A 153 -1.52 -6.57 -11.09
N THR A 154 -0.54 -6.89 -10.24
CA THR A 154 -0.05 -8.26 -10.11
C THR A 154 -0.92 -9.07 -9.16
N GLU A 155 -1.36 -10.25 -9.60
CA GLU A 155 -2.26 -11.16 -8.86
C GLU A 155 -1.57 -12.50 -8.56
N LEU A 156 -0.38 -12.45 -7.96
CA LEU A 156 0.40 -13.64 -7.62
C LEU A 156 -0.24 -14.50 -6.54
N GLY A 157 -1.28 -14.01 -5.85
CA GLY A 157 -2.10 -14.82 -4.95
C GLY A 157 -2.86 -15.94 -5.67
N HIS A 158 -3.16 -15.74 -6.96
CA HIS A 158 -3.90 -16.68 -7.79
C HIS A 158 -3.01 -17.63 -8.60
N LEU A 159 -1.70 -17.68 -8.29
CA LEU A 159 -0.83 -18.71 -8.88
C LEU A 159 -1.35 -20.11 -8.54
N GLU A 160 -1.42 -20.98 -9.54
CA GLU A 160 -1.72 -22.38 -9.32
C GLU A 160 -0.48 -23.09 -8.75
N LEU A 161 -0.60 -23.61 -7.52
CA LEU A 161 0.40 -24.42 -6.85
C LEU A 161 -0.19 -25.77 -6.46
N ASP A 162 0.48 -26.83 -6.91
CA ASP A 162 0.11 -28.21 -6.58
C ASP A 162 -1.38 -28.50 -6.90
N GLY A 163 -1.84 -27.97 -8.04
CA GLY A 163 -3.21 -28.12 -8.56
C GLY A 163 -4.27 -27.26 -7.86
N ARG A 164 -3.87 -26.20 -7.12
CA ARG A 164 -4.79 -25.32 -6.39
C ARG A 164 -4.35 -23.87 -6.49
N ASP A 165 -5.32 -22.96 -6.46
CA ASP A 165 -5.08 -21.54 -6.25
C ASP A 165 -4.36 -21.30 -4.91
N ALA A 166 -3.23 -20.58 -4.94
CA ALA A 166 -2.37 -20.38 -3.77
C ALA A 166 -3.08 -19.64 -2.62
N GLU A 167 -3.90 -18.64 -2.92
CA GLU A 167 -4.69 -17.90 -1.95
C GLU A 167 -5.62 -18.83 -1.17
N THR A 168 -6.35 -19.71 -1.87
CA THR A 168 -7.29 -20.65 -1.25
C THR A 168 -6.61 -21.64 -0.29
N HIS A 169 -5.28 -21.76 -0.36
CA HIS A 169 -4.48 -22.64 0.48
C HIS A 169 -3.67 -21.93 1.57
N ALA A 170 -3.11 -20.76 1.27
CA ALA A 170 -2.06 -20.13 2.07
C ALA A 170 -2.41 -18.75 2.64
N SER A 171 -3.57 -18.15 2.33
CA SER A 171 -3.94 -16.86 2.90
C SER A 171 -4.09 -16.88 4.43
N SER A 172 -4.06 -15.72 5.08
CA SER A 172 -4.32 -15.67 6.53
C SER A 172 -5.78 -16.00 6.86
N GLY A 173 -6.71 -15.75 5.92
CA GLY A 173 -8.10 -16.20 6.04
C GLY A 173 -8.22 -17.72 6.10
N VAL A 174 -7.37 -18.46 5.38
CA VAL A 174 -7.28 -19.93 5.48
C VAL A 174 -6.71 -20.36 6.82
N PHE A 175 -5.65 -19.69 7.29
CA PHE A 175 -5.06 -19.93 8.61
C PHE A 175 -6.11 -19.85 9.72
N GLU A 176 -6.96 -18.83 9.70
CA GLU A 176 -8.03 -18.64 10.67
C GLU A 176 -9.16 -19.65 10.50
N ARG A 177 -9.67 -19.83 9.27
CA ARG A 177 -10.81 -20.71 8.97
C ARG A 177 -10.53 -22.18 9.30
N GLU A 178 -9.31 -22.64 9.04
CA GLU A 178 -8.90 -24.02 9.34
C GLU A 178 -8.26 -24.18 10.73
N ASN A 179 -8.19 -23.11 11.52
CA ASN A 179 -7.56 -23.08 12.85
C ASN A 179 -6.14 -23.71 12.86
N LEU A 180 -5.30 -23.29 11.92
CA LEU A 180 -3.97 -23.88 11.73
C LEU A 180 -2.99 -23.42 12.82
N GLY A 181 -2.06 -24.30 13.18
CA GLY A 181 -0.87 -23.91 13.95
C GLY A 181 0.15 -23.18 13.07
N TRP A 182 0.95 -22.27 13.66
CA TRP A 182 1.96 -21.47 12.95
C TRP A 182 2.90 -22.29 12.07
N ARG A 183 3.43 -23.42 12.57
CA ARG A 183 4.33 -24.29 11.80
C ARG A 183 3.66 -24.90 10.57
N ARG A 184 2.40 -25.34 10.71
CA ARG A 184 1.64 -25.95 9.61
C ARG A 184 1.33 -24.92 8.53
N TRP A 185 0.93 -23.72 8.93
CA TRP A 185 0.66 -22.64 7.98
C TRP A 185 1.94 -22.09 7.35
N ALA A 186 3.03 -21.93 8.11
CA ALA A 186 4.34 -21.55 7.58
C ALA A 186 4.84 -22.54 6.53
N SER A 187 4.58 -23.86 6.67
CA SER A 187 4.89 -24.83 5.61
C SER A 187 4.11 -24.59 4.31
N ARG A 188 2.87 -24.07 4.36
CA ARG A 188 2.11 -23.69 3.16
C ARG A 188 2.71 -22.44 2.52
N LEU A 189 3.04 -21.45 3.35
CA LEU A 189 3.74 -20.25 2.89
C LEU A 189 5.12 -20.58 2.30
N GLN A 190 5.90 -21.48 2.92
CA GLN A 190 7.19 -21.93 2.41
C GLN A 190 7.08 -22.38 0.95
N ARG A 191 6.08 -23.21 0.63
CA ARG A 191 5.84 -23.68 -0.73
C ARG A 191 5.57 -22.52 -1.69
N TYR A 192 4.73 -21.57 -1.28
CA TYR A 192 4.41 -20.36 -2.05
C TYR A 192 5.65 -19.48 -2.29
N PHE A 193 6.37 -19.09 -1.23
CA PHE A 193 7.57 -18.26 -1.33
C PHE A 193 8.69 -18.93 -2.15
N SER A 194 8.93 -20.23 -1.97
CA SER A 194 9.93 -20.97 -2.76
C SER A 194 9.60 -20.94 -4.26
N HIS A 195 8.31 -21.00 -4.61
CA HIS A 195 7.88 -20.91 -6.00
C HIS A 195 8.10 -19.51 -6.56
N LEU A 196 7.78 -18.46 -5.80
CA LEU A 196 8.07 -17.09 -6.21
C LEU A 196 9.57 -16.84 -6.39
N GLU A 197 10.43 -17.38 -5.52
CA GLU A 197 11.89 -17.26 -5.69
C GLU A 197 12.38 -17.92 -6.98
N MET A 198 11.84 -19.09 -7.29
CA MET A 198 12.14 -19.79 -8.53
C MET A 198 11.74 -18.97 -9.77
N LEU A 199 10.55 -18.33 -9.74
CA LEU A 199 10.04 -17.54 -10.86
C LEU A 199 10.76 -16.20 -11.04
N PHE A 200 11.04 -15.50 -9.94
CA PHE A 200 11.37 -14.08 -9.98
C PHE A 200 12.74 -13.73 -9.43
N SER A 201 13.36 -14.60 -8.63
CA SER A 201 14.64 -14.33 -7.97
C SER A 201 14.73 -12.93 -7.33
N PRO A 202 13.78 -12.53 -6.47
CA PRO A 202 13.71 -11.16 -5.96
C PRO A 202 14.88 -10.83 -5.02
N ASP A 203 15.08 -9.52 -4.84
CA ASP A 203 16.04 -8.94 -3.91
C ASP A 203 15.53 -8.96 -2.47
N VAL A 204 14.21 -8.83 -2.27
CA VAL A 204 13.56 -8.88 -0.95
C VAL A 204 12.05 -9.17 -1.07
N PHE A 205 11.52 -9.92 -0.10
CA PHE A 205 10.09 -10.03 0.15
C PHE A 205 9.67 -9.13 1.31
N ILE A 206 8.61 -8.34 1.09
CA ILE A 206 7.94 -7.59 2.14
C ILE A 206 6.59 -8.24 2.43
N VAL A 207 6.34 -8.61 3.68
CA VAL A 207 5.08 -9.24 4.10
C VAL A 207 4.20 -8.22 4.81
N GLY A 208 3.15 -7.78 4.12
CA GLY A 208 2.09 -6.91 4.61
C GLY A 208 0.85 -7.67 5.07
N GLY A 209 -0.27 -6.95 5.12
CA GLY A 209 -1.54 -7.48 5.63
C GLY A 209 -1.63 -7.51 7.15
N GLY A 210 -2.82 -7.76 7.70
CA GLY A 210 -3.07 -7.70 9.15
C GLY A 210 -2.23 -8.70 9.95
N ILE A 211 -1.94 -9.86 9.35
CA ILE A 211 -1.17 -10.94 9.98
C ILE A 211 0.32 -10.59 10.15
N SER A 212 0.85 -9.62 9.38
CA SER A 212 2.25 -9.18 9.49
C SER A 212 2.62 -8.63 10.87
N LYS A 213 1.64 -8.20 11.67
CA LYS A 213 1.83 -7.83 13.09
C LYS A 213 2.28 -8.98 13.98
N LYS A 214 2.12 -10.22 13.52
CA LYS A 214 2.55 -11.46 14.17
C LYS A 214 3.70 -12.13 13.39
N ALA A 215 4.43 -11.37 12.57
CA ALA A 215 5.53 -11.85 11.74
C ALA A 215 6.59 -12.63 12.53
N ASP A 216 6.85 -12.25 13.78
CA ASP A 216 7.74 -12.94 14.71
C ASP A 216 7.36 -14.42 14.95
N LYS A 217 6.09 -14.79 14.72
CA LYS A 217 5.59 -16.14 14.95
C LYS A 217 5.74 -17.07 13.75
N PHE A 218 5.88 -16.54 12.54
CA PHE A 218 5.83 -17.35 11.32
C PHE A 218 6.94 -17.07 10.32
N LEU A 219 7.44 -15.83 10.19
CA LEU A 219 8.56 -15.55 9.28
C LEU A 219 9.83 -16.32 9.65
N PRO A 220 10.21 -16.50 10.93
CA PRO A 220 11.35 -17.34 11.29
C PRO A 220 11.18 -18.83 10.96
N LEU A 221 9.99 -19.26 10.55
CA LEU A 221 9.68 -20.64 10.17
C LEU A 221 9.72 -20.83 8.63
N ILE A 222 10.05 -19.78 7.88
CA ILE A 222 10.12 -19.76 6.42
C ILE A 222 11.58 -19.48 6.05
N GLU A 223 12.13 -20.28 5.14
CA GLU A 223 13.49 -20.16 4.63
C GLU A 223 13.43 -19.75 3.16
N THR A 224 13.97 -18.57 2.86
CA THR A 224 14.09 -18.03 1.50
C THR A 224 15.54 -17.58 1.26
N ARG A 225 15.99 -17.58 0.00
CA ARG A 225 17.28 -16.98 -0.39
C ARG A 225 17.22 -15.46 -0.23
N ALA A 226 16.16 -14.84 -0.73
CA ALA A 226 15.87 -13.43 -0.55
C ALA A 226 15.49 -13.15 0.92
N PRO A 227 15.93 -12.05 1.53
CA PRO A 227 15.42 -11.61 2.82
C PRO A 227 13.90 -11.49 2.80
N ILE A 228 13.25 -11.92 3.88
CA ILE A 228 11.80 -11.78 4.09
C ILE A 228 11.56 -10.96 5.36
N VAL A 229 10.88 -9.82 5.23
CA VAL A 229 10.67 -8.88 6.34
C VAL A 229 9.23 -8.36 6.38
N PRO A 230 8.69 -8.03 7.57
CA PRO A 230 7.36 -7.45 7.65
C PRO A 230 7.32 -6.00 7.17
N ALA A 231 6.18 -5.59 6.61
CA ALA A 231 5.89 -4.20 6.23
C ALA A 231 5.95 -3.23 7.43
N GLU A 232 6.42 -1.99 7.22
CA GLU A 232 6.60 -0.98 8.28
C GLU A 232 5.45 0.03 8.40
N LEU A 233 4.92 0.51 7.28
CA LEU A 233 3.97 1.64 7.19
C LEU A 233 2.55 1.22 7.58
N GLN A 234 2.20 -0.06 7.42
CA GLN A 234 0.89 -0.60 7.81
C GLN A 234 -0.26 0.23 7.21
N ASN A 235 -1.15 0.78 8.06
CA ASN A 235 -2.38 1.45 7.66
C ASN A 235 -2.19 2.83 7.01
N THR A 236 -0.97 3.36 6.92
CA THR A 236 -0.70 4.63 6.22
C THR A 236 -0.20 4.40 4.80
N ALA A 237 0.14 3.16 4.44
CA ALA A 237 0.85 2.84 3.20
C ALA A 237 0.06 3.25 1.95
N GLY A 238 -1.25 2.96 1.89
CA GLY A 238 -2.10 3.31 0.74
C GLY A 238 -2.10 4.80 0.42
N ILE A 239 -2.48 5.65 1.39
CA ILE A 239 -2.47 7.12 1.27
C ILE A 239 -1.08 7.66 0.89
N VAL A 240 -0.01 7.16 1.53
CA VAL A 240 1.37 7.62 1.24
C VAL A 240 1.80 7.22 -0.17
N GLY A 241 1.48 6.00 -0.58
CA GLY A 241 1.86 5.46 -1.88
C GLY A 241 1.13 6.13 -3.03
N SER A 242 -0.19 6.30 -2.91
CA SER A 242 -0.98 6.98 -3.94
C SER A 242 -0.55 8.44 -4.10
N ALA A 243 -0.31 9.16 -3.01
CA ALA A 243 0.22 10.53 -3.05
C ALA A 243 1.59 10.62 -3.74
N LEU A 244 2.50 9.69 -3.44
CA LEU A 244 3.81 9.65 -4.09
C LEU A 244 3.70 9.33 -5.59
N LEU A 245 2.91 8.32 -5.96
CA LEU A 245 2.70 7.96 -7.35
C LEU A 245 2.14 9.13 -8.16
N ALA A 246 1.14 9.83 -7.61
CA ALA A 246 0.57 11.02 -8.23
C ALA A 246 1.61 12.13 -8.45
N ALA A 247 2.53 12.32 -7.50
CA ALA A 247 3.57 13.33 -7.63
C ALA A 247 4.65 12.96 -8.66
N VAL A 248 4.99 11.68 -8.75
CA VAL A 248 5.92 11.14 -9.75
C VAL A 248 5.32 11.23 -11.15
N ASP A 249 4.06 10.82 -11.31
CA ASP A 249 3.31 10.91 -12.57
C ASP A 249 3.16 12.36 -13.06
N ALA A 250 2.82 13.28 -12.15
CA ALA A 250 2.72 14.71 -12.46
C ALA A 250 4.08 15.41 -12.68
N GLY A 251 5.21 14.71 -12.48
CA GLY A 251 6.56 15.29 -12.60
C GLY A 251 6.90 16.34 -11.53
N THR A 252 6.12 16.41 -10.44
CA THR A 252 6.37 17.34 -9.32
C THR A 252 7.33 16.75 -8.27
N PHE A 253 7.65 15.46 -8.39
CA PHE A 253 8.61 14.76 -7.56
C PHE A 253 9.36 13.68 -8.35
N THR A 254 10.69 13.63 -8.25
CA THR A 254 11.52 12.64 -8.96
C THR A 254 12.11 11.63 -7.98
N LEU A 255 12.10 10.35 -8.33
CA LEU A 255 12.72 9.27 -7.55
C LEU A 255 14.15 8.97 -8.04
N ASP A 256 14.91 10.01 -8.33
CA ASP A 256 16.32 9.88 -8.69
C ASP A 256 17.19 9.49 -7.47
N ARG A 257 18.48 9.27 -7.73
CA ARG A 257 19.45 8.83 -6.71
C ARG A 257 19.59 9.83 -5.56
N GLU A 258 19.47 11.13 -5.81
CA GLU A 258 19.61 12.16 -4.79
C GLU A 258 18.37 12.23 -3.90
N THR A 259 17.18 12.20 -4.51
CA THR A 259 15.92 12.15 -3.77
C THR A 259 15.80 10.87 -2.96
N LYS A 260 16.15 9.70 -3.52
CA LYS A 260 16.19 8.42 -2.77
C LYS A 260 17.12 8.51 -1.54
N LYS A 261 18.29 9.18 -1.66
CA LYS A 261 19.19 9.43 -0.52
C LYS A 261 18.57 10.38 0.51
N ALA A 262 17.88 11.43 0.07
CA ALA A 262 17.21 12.38 0.95
C ALA A 262 16.08 11.71 1.75
N ILE A 263 15.26 10.88 1.08
CA ILE A 263 14.23 10.05 1.72
C ILE A 263 14.87 9.15 2.79
N LYS A 264 15.92 8.41 2.44
CA LYS A 264 16.62 7.52 3.39
C LYS A 264 17.13 8.27 4.62
N LYS A 265 17.66 9.49 4.44
CA LYS A 265 18.11 10.36 5.54
C LYS A 265 16.93 10.80 6.42
N ALA A 266 15.82 11.24 5.81
CA ALA A 266 14.62 11.66 6.54
C ALA A 266 14.02 10.49 7.35
N ARG A 267 13.88 9.30 6.74
CA ARG A 267 13.38 8.09 7.42
C ARG A 267 14.24 7.68 8.59
N LYS A 268 15.58 7.74 8.45
CA LYS A 268 16.50 7.45 9.56
C LYS A 268 16.30 8.40 10.74
N GLN A 269 16.13 9.70 10.46
CA GLN A 269 15.88 10.70 11.50
C GLN A 269 14.55 10.43 12.21
N ILE A 270 13.47 10.20 11.47
CA ILE A 270 12.15 9.89 12.03
C ILE A 270 12.16 8.64 12.92
N ARG A 271 12.84 7.57 12.48
CA ARG A 271 12.98 6.35 13.30
C ARG A 271 13.72 6.63 14.61
N SER A 272 14.77 7.47 14.57
CA SER A 272 15.50 7.91 15.76
C SER A 272 14.59 8.69 16.73
N ASP A 273 13.83 9.66 16.19
CA ASP A 273 12.95 10.51 16.99
C ASP A 273 11.80 9.71 17.62
N LYS A 274 11.16 8.81 16.87
CA LYS A 274 10.15 7.88 17.39
C LYS A 274 10.71 6.99 18.51
N LYS A 275 11.96 6.52 18.40
CA LYS A 275 12.63 5.72 19.43
C LYS A 275 12.90 6.53 20.70
N ASN A 276 13.36 7.77 20.56
CA ASN A 276 13.61 8.68 21.68
C ASN A 276 12.31 9.04 22.41
N LEU A 277 11.23 9.34 21.66
CA LEU A 277 9.92 9.63 22.22
C LEU A 277 9.35 8.43 23.00
N LYS A 278 9.51 7.20 22.49
CA LYS A 278 9.10 5.98 23.20
C LYS A 278 9.89 5.77 24.49
N LYS A 279 11.21 6.04 24.50
CA LYS A 279 12.04 5.96 25.72
C LYS A 279 11.59 6.98 26.76
N ALA A 280 11.37 8.24 26.37
CA ALA A 280 10.91 9.29 27.27
C ALA A 280 9.51 9.00 27.87
N LYS A 281 8.61 8.38 27.09
CA LYS A 281 7.29 7.95 27.60
C LYS A 281 7.36 6.77 28.56
N LYS A 282 8.39 5.91 28.46
CA LYS A 282 8.61 4.80 29.40
C LYS A 282 9.20 5.28 30.72
N SER A 283 10.14 6.23 30.69
CA SER A 283 10.73 6.79 31.92
C SER A 283 9.71 7.58 32.76
N LYS A 284 8.80 8.32 32.12
CA LYS A 284 7.70 9.02 32.81
C LYS A 284 6.58 8.13 33.37
N LYS A 285 6.57 6.83 33.04
CA LYS A 285 5.60 5.86 33.59
C LYS A 285 6.18 5.01 34.73
N SER A 286 7.48 5.12 34.97
CA SER A 286 8.20 4.45 36.06
C SER A 286 8.50 5.39 37.23
N GLU A 287 8.09 6.65 37.13
CA GLU A 287 8.01 7.65 38.22
C GLU A 287 6.54 7.77 38.65
#